data_AF-A0A523F004-F1
#
_entry.id   AF-A0A523F004-F1
#
_cell.length_a   1.000
_cell.length_b   1.000
_cell.length_c   1.000
_cell.angle_alpha   90.00
_cell.angle_beta   90.00
_cell.angle_gamma   90.00
#
_symmetry.space_group_name_H-M   'P 1'
#
loop_
_entity.id
_entity.type
_entity.pdbx_description
1 polymer ?
#
loop_
_entity_poly.entity_id
_entity_poly.type
_entity_poly.pdbx_seq_one_letter_code
_entity_poly.pdbx_strand_id
1 'polypeptide(L)' 'MTRTNIVIDDELLEIVMHRHGLRTKTAAVDAALRALAGSPMTRTEALAMRGADAILSVPQDQPPA' A
#
# COMPACT_ATOMS: atom_id res chain seq x y z
N MET A 1 -5.02 10.10 -12.83
CA MET A 1 -3.63 10.28 -12.39
C MET A 1 -3.20 11.71 -12.69
N THR A 2 -2.46 12.35 -11.78
CA THR A 2 -1.93 13.71 -11.94
C THR A 2 -0.42 13.62 -12.18
N ARG A 3 0.13 14.50 -13.01
CA ARG A 3 1.58 14.54 -13.26
C ARG A 3 2.27 15.32 -12.15
N THR A 4 3.23 14.68 -11.47
CA THR A 4 4.00 15.26 -10.37
C THR A 4 5.49 14.97 -10.60
N ASN A 5 6.35 15.97 -10.43
CA ASN A 5 7.81 15.80 -10.48
C ASN A 5 8.32 15.52 -9.06
N ILE A 6 8.97 14.37 -8.87
CA ILE A 6 9.59 13.95 -7.60
C ILE A 6 10.99 13.43 -7.88
N VAL A 7 11.89 13.57 -6.89
CA VAL A 7 13.25 12.99 -6.95
C VAL A 7 13.21 11.65 -6.24
N ILE A 8 13.79 10.62 -6.86
CA ILE A 8 13.82 9.24 -6.36
C ILE A 8 15.24 8.70 -6.54
N ASP A 9 15.66 7.84 -5.61
CA ASP A 9 16.89 7.06 -5.76
C ASP A 9 16.71 6.00 -6.85
N ASP A 10 17.51 6.09 -7.92
CA ASP A 10 17.44 5.19 -9.05
C ASP A 10 17.88 3.76 -8.70
N GLU A 11 18.79 3.56 -7.73
CA GLU A 11 19.21 2.22 -7.33
C GLU A 11 18.07 1.47 -6.63
N LEU A 12 17.36 2.15 -5.72
CA LEU A 12 16.19 1.57 -5.06
C LEU A 12 15.07 1.27 -6.06
N LEU A 13 14.89 2.16 -7.04
CA LEU A 13 13.86 2.00 -8.07
C LEU A 13 14.16 0.78 -8.95
N GLU A 14 15.40 0.58 -9.37
CA GLU A 14 15.82 -0.60 -10.14
C GLU A 14 15.66 -1.90 -9.34
N ILE A 15 16.01 -1.91 -8.05
CA ILE A 15 15.81 -3.08 -7.18
C ILE A 15 14.32 -3.47 -7.14
N VAL A 16 13.43 -2.49 -6.96
CA VAL A 16 11.98 -2.72 -6.94
C VAL A 16 11.49 -3.20 -8.31
N MET A 17 11.94 -2.57 -9.39
CA MET A 17 11.58 -2.97 -10.75
C MET A 17 11.99 -4.40 -11.06
N HIS A 18 13.23 -4.78 -10.75
CA HIS A 18 13.71 -6.15 -10.92
C HIS A 18 12.97 -7.15 -10.03
N ARG A 19 12.77 -6.84 -8.75
CA ARG A 19 12.09 -7.73 -7.80
C ARG A 19 10.64 -8.03 -8.19
N HIS A 20 9.95 -7.05 -8.75
CA HIS A 20 8.53 -7.15 -9.10
C HIS A 20 8.28 -7.30 -10.61
N GLY A 21 9.33 -7.43 -11.44
CA GLY A 21 9.22 -7.60 -12.89
C GLY A 21 8.59 -6.40 -13.61
N LEU A 22 8.76 -5.19 -13.08
CA LEU A 22 8.13 -3.97 -13.59
C LEU A 22 8.98 -3.34 -14.69
N ARG A 23 8.33 -2.91 -15.78
CA ARG A 23 9.01 -2.39 -16.98
C ARG A 23 9.18 -0.87 -17.01
N THR A 24 8.52 -0.16 -16.10
CA THR A 24 8.54 1.31 -16.08
C THR A 24 8.67 1.86 -14.66
N LYS A 25 9.37 2.99 -14.54
CA LYS A 25 9.51 3.75 -13.30
C LYS A 25 8.12 4.11 -12.71
N THR A 26 7.19 4.51 -13.56
CA THR A 26 5.80 4.82 -13.16
C THR A 26 5.09 3.61 -12.55
N ALA A 27 5.25 2.41 -13.12
CA ALA A 27 4.63 1.20 -12.58
C ALA A 27 5.21 0.82 -11.21
N ALA A 28 6.53 0.99 -11.02
CA ALA A 28 7.17 0.79 -9.73
C ALA A 28 6.66 1.76 -8.66
N VAL A 29 6.54 3.04 -9.00
CA VAL A 29 6.00 4.04 -8.08
C VAL A 29 4.52 3.77 -7.77
N ASP A 30 3.69 3.45 -8.76
CA ASP A 30 2.28 3.11 -8.54
C ASP A 30 2.12 1.87 -7.65
N ALA A 31 2.91 0.81 -7.90
CA ALA A 31 2.90 -0.40 -7.08
C ALA A 31 3.31 -0.12 -5.63
N ALA A 32 4.38 0.66 -5.42
CA ALA A 32 4.83 1.04 -4.09
C ALA A 32 3.79 1.89 -3.35
N LEU A 33 3.16 2.86 -4.04
CA LEU A 33 2.10 3.68 -3.47
C LEU A 33 0.87 2.85 -3.08
N ARG A 34 0.47 1.87 -3.90
CA ARG A 34 -0.64 0.96 -3.59
C ARG A 34 -0.32 0.03 -2.42
N ALA A 35 0.91 -0.46 -2.35
CA ALA A 35 1.36 -1.30 -1.24
C ALA A 35 1.34 -0.51 0.09
N LEU A 36 1.81 0.74 0.08
CA LEU A 36 1.89 1.61 1.27
C LEU A 36 0.56 2.25 1.67
N ALA A 37 -0.27 2.63 0.70
CA ALA A 37 -1.62 3.12 0.98
C ALA A 37 -2.51 2.02 1.58
N GLY A 38 -2.07 0.76 1.50
CA GLY A 38 -2.88 -0.41 1.76
C GLY A 38 -3.95 -0.59 0.69
N SER A 39 -4.62 -1.74 0.69
CA SER A 39 -6.00 -1.83 0.19
C SER A 39 -6.91 -1.74 1.41
N PRO A 40 -7.11 -0.57 2.03
CA PRO A 40 -8.20 -0.44 2.97
C PRO A 40 -9.47 -0.76 2.18
N MET A 41 -10.32 -1.61 2.75
CA MET A 41 -11.68 -1.78 2.22
C MET A 41 -12.25 -0.40 1.95
N THR A 42 -12.88 -0.24 0.79
CA THR A 42 -13.65 0.96 0.52
C THR A 42 -14.65 1.16 1.64
N ARG A 43 -15.03 2.41 1.94
CA ARG A 43 -16.03 2.71 2.99
C ARG A 43 -17.28 1.84 2.85
N THR A 44 -17.70 1.55 1.63
CA THR A 44 -18.82 0.68 1.31
C THR A 44 -18.58 -0.77 1.70
N GLU A 45 -17.41 -1.34 1.38
CA GLU A 45 -17.02 -2.70 1.79
C GLU A 45 -16.88 -2.82 3.32
N ALA A 46 -16.27 -1.83 3.97
CA ALA A 46 -16.18 -1.79 5.43
C ALA A 46 -17.56 -1.70 6.12
N LEU A 47 -18.49 -0.96 5.51
CA LEU A 47 -19.89 -0.88 5.98
C LEU A 47 -20.66 -2.19 5.72
N ALA A 48 -20.41 -2.87 4.60
CA ALA A 48 -21.00 -4.16 4.29
C ALA A 48 -20.51 -5.27 5.23
N MET A 49 -19.30 -5.13 5.78
CA MET A 49 -18.75 -6.04 6.79
C MET A 49 -19.16 -5.72 8.23
N ARG A 50 -20.02 -4.72 8.45
CA ARG A 50 -20.50 -4.39 9.79
C ARG A 50 -21.32 -5.57 10.35
N GLY A 51 -20.83 -6.18 11.42
CA GLY A 51 -21.45 -7.39 12.02
C GLY A 51 -20.89 -8.72 11.48
N ALA A 52 -19.77 -8.69 10.74
CA ALA A 52 -19.14 -9.91 10.22
C ALA A 52 -18.28 -10.67 11.26
N ASP A 53 -18.14 -10.17 12.50
CA ASP A 53 -17.28 -10.73 13.56
C ASP A 53 -15.89 -11.17 13.07
N ALA A 54 -15.32 -10.43 12.11
CA ALA A 54 -14.10 -10.81 11.42
C ALA A 54 -12.82 -10.67 12.29
N ILE A 55 -12.93 -10.01 13.44
CA ILE A 55 -11.84 -9.91 14.41
C ILE A 55 -12.10 -10.98 15.48
N LEU A 56 -11.41 -12.11 15.37
CA LEU A 56 -11.44 -13.19 16.37
C LEU A 56 -10.85 -12.74 17.72
N SER A 57 -9.93 -11.76 17.71
CA SER A 57 -9.31 -11.19 18.91
C SER A 57 -8.78 -9.78 18.62
N VAL A 58 -9.21 -8.79 19.41
CA VAL A 58 -8.67 -7.42 19.33
C VAL A 58 -7.22 -7.43 19.82
N PRO A 59 -6.24 -6.96 19.02
CA PRO A 59 -4.85 -6.83 19.48
C PRO A 59 -4.77 -5.91 20.71
N GLN A 60 -3.89 -6.20 21.65
CA GLN A 60 -3.69 -5.33 22.81
C GLN A 60 -3.02 -4.03 22.39
N ASP A 61 -3.56 -2.89 22.87
CA ASP A 61 -2.94 -1.59 22.65
C ASP A 61 -1.56 -1.56 23.30
N GLN A 62 -0.52 -1.43 22.46
CA GLN A 62 0.85 -1.28 22.91
C GLN A 62 1.23 0.21 22.87
N PRO A 63 1.60 0.85 24.00
CA PRO A 63 2.11 2.22 23.98
C PRO A 63 3.46 2.29 23.25
N PRO A 64 3.81 3.45 22.65
CA PRO A 64 5.12 3.65 22.04
C PRO A 64 6.25 3.49 23.08
N ALA A 65 7.35 2.86 22.64
CA ALA A 65 8.53 2.55 23.45
C ALA A 65 9.35 3.79 23.84
#